data_AF-A0A6N7HIA0-F1
#
_entry.id   AF-A0A6N7HIA0-F1
#
_cell.length_a   1.000
_cell.length_b   1.000
_cell.length_c   1.000
_cell.angle_alpha   90.00
_cell.angle_beta   90.00
_cell.angle_gamma   90.00
#
_symmetry.space_group_name_H-M   'P 1'
#
loop_
_entity.id
_entity.type
_entity.pdbx_description
1 polymer ?
#
loop_
_entity_poly.entity_id
_entity_poly.type
_entity_poly.pdbx_seq_one_letter_code
_entity_poly.pdbx_strand_id
1 'polypeptide(L)'
;MGLPRMRRQRPVGLVGARDRAAHRRRHRPPSHRRLHVTTDWEPRLAALVATLTDGGHLHSSEWVTAFAATPRHVFTPEIIITTPDGYRVLSGDDSASRQEWLSAVYSDESLVTQDKPHAAGHLVPSGEPLRVPTSSSTMPSLMARMLEAFDIDDGMRILEIGTGTGYNAALLSHRLGDGDVVSIDIDPCLVDQAGHRLAQLGYTPTLRAGDGADGAAEHGPYDRIIATAAVPDIPIAWVQQLKPGGKILANLRGDLAGGTLCLLSRGHDDDEVIGPILPIGGNFMWLRPNVDDPHRPHELAPVTQRGTTSRTTTNLDPAEVPVDDAGFRFLLQLQLHAAQALWRGPAFDPVTRTEHDAVTVTAADGSRAEAFTGQENGRHRVSQTGPRRIWDTVETTHHLWRDLGQPAPDKFGVVANDSTQFAWFGNDDSWHRWPLPLI
;
A
#
# COMPACT_ATOMS: atom_id res chain seq x y z
N MET A 1 -43.26 -6.51 80.52
CA MET A 1 -43.49 -7.43 79.39
C MET A 1 -42.34 -7.26 78.40
N GLY A 2 -41.30 -8.08 78.54
CA GLY A 2 -40.13 -8.07 77.66
C GLY A 2 -40.37 -8.99 76.47
N LEU A 3 -40.21 -8.45 75.26
CA LEU A 3 -40.37 -9.18 74.00
C LEU A 3 -39.21 -10.18 73.81
N PRO A 4 -39.50 -11.48 73.57
CA PRO A 4 -38.49 -12.49 73.37
C PRO A 4 -38.14 -12.71 71.89
N ARG A 5 -36.91 -13.19 71.69
CA ARG A 5 -36.37 -13.78 70.45
C ARG A 5 -37.23 -14.94 69.94
N MET A 6 -37.32 -15.10 68.63
CA MET A 6 -37.55 -16.42 68.02
C MET A 6 -36.72 -16.65 66.75
N ARG A 7 -36.16 -17.85 66.69
CA ARG A 7 -35.23 -18.38 65.69
C ARG A 7 -35.98 -19.11 64.57
N ARG A 8 -35.36 -19.04 63.37
CA ARG A 8 -35.21 -20.06 62.30
C ARG A 8 -36.43 -20.85 61.80
N GLN A 9 -36.70 -20.68 60.50
CA GLN A 9 -37.09 -21.74 59.57
C GLN A 9 -36.26 -21.64 58.27
N ARG A 10 -35.88 -22.79 57.70
CA ARG A 10 -35.38 -23.06 56.32
C ARG A 10 -36.29 -24.18 55.76
N PRO A 11 -36.29 -24.56 54.46
CA PRO A 11 -35.83 -23.95 53.20
C PRO A 11 -37.01 -23.83 52.18
N VAL A 12 -36.88 -23.27 50.98
CA VAL A 12 -36.64 -23.89 49.65
C VAL A 12 -36.83 -22.70 48.68
N GLY A 13 -35.84 -22.21 47.95
CA GLY A 13 -35.35 -22.73 46.67
C GLY A 13 -35.82 -21.82 45.54
N LEU A 14 -34.90 -21.15 44.83
CA LEU A 14 -34.92 -20.96 43.38
C LEU A 14 -33.65 -20.25 42.88
N VAL A 15 -32.89 -21.01 42.06
CA VAL A 15 -32.12 -20.65 40.87
C VAL A 15 -31.09 -19.51 40.96
N GLY A 16 -29.82 -19.94 40.96
CA GLY A 16 -28.65 -19.08 40.96
C GLY A 16 -28.38 -18.37 39.63
N ALA A 17 -27.90 -17.14 39.75
CA ALA A 17 -27.21 -16.40 38.71
C ALA A 17 -25.88 -17.12 38.39
N ARG A 18 -25.64 -17.39 37.10
CA ARG A 18 -24.33 -17.84 36.62
C ARG A 18 -23.50 -16.64 36.22
N ASP A 19 -22.44 -16.41 36.99
CA ASP A 19 -21.28 -15.61 36.61
C ASP A 19 -20.70 -16.10 35.28
N ARG A 20 -20.62 -15.20 34.28
CA ARG A 20 -19.78 -15.40 33.10
C ARG A 20 -18.41 -14.80 33.40
N ALA A 21 -17.51 -15.65 33.88
CA ALA A 21 -16.08 -15.34 33.95
C ALA A 21 -15.53 -15.12 32.54
N ALA A 22 -14.95 -13.94 32.32
CA ALA A 22 -14.22 -13.60 31.12
C ALA A 22 -12.95 -14.46 31.00
N HIS A 23 -12.87 -15.28 29.95
CA HIS A 23 -11.65 -16.00 29.60
C HIS A 23 -10.58 -15.02 29.12
N ARG A 24 -9.76 -14.51 30.04
CA ARG A 24 -8.44 -13.97 29.70
C ARG A 24 -7.57 -15.13 29.20
N ARG A 25 -7.40 -15.25 27.88
CA ARG A 25 -6.34 -16.08 27.30
C ARG A 25 -5.00 -15.49 27.72
N ARG A 26 -4.29 -16.19 28.60
CA ARG A 26 -2.90 -15.86 28.93
C ARG A 26 -2.04 -16.16 27.71
N HIS A 27 -1.51 -15.14 27.05
CA HIS A 27 -0.40 -15.31 26.12
C HIS A 27 0.77 -15.92 26.88
N ARG A 28 1.14 -17.13 26.48
CA ARG A 28 2.35 -17.82 26.93
C ARG A 28 3.48 -17.31 26.00
N PRO A 29 4.64 -16.87 26.51
CA PRO A 29 5.74 -16.46 25.65
C PRO A 29 6.21 -17.67 24.82
N PRO A 30 6.63 -17.48 23.55
CA PRO A 30 7.10 -18.59 22.73
C PRO A 30 8.35 -19.19 23.39
N SER A 31 8.34 -20.50 23.60
CA SER A 31 9.53 -21.24 23.98
C SER A 31 10.58 -21.12 22.87
N HIS A 32 11.80 -20.70 23.20
CA HIS A 32 12.97 -20.76 22.31
C HIS A 32 13.26 -22.21 21.91
N ARG A 33 12.54 -22.71 20.90
CA ARG A 33 12.92 -23.91 20.17
C ARG A 33 13.80 -23.41 19.04
N ARG A 34 15.09 -23.79 19.06
CA ARG A 34 15.95 -23.63 17.88
C ARG A 34 15.20 -24.25 16.71
N LEU A 35 14.81 -23.41 15.75
CA LEU A 35 14.18 -23.81 14.52
C LEU A 35 15.20 -24.68 13.76
N HIS A 36 15.11 -25.99 13.91
CA HIS A 36 15.55 -26.88 12.85
C HIS A 36 14.49 -26.78 11.74
N VAL A 37 14.51 -25.65 11.00
CA VAL A 37 13.87 -25.60 9.69
C VAL A 37 14.58 -26.66 8.85
N THR A 38 13.79 -27.60 8.34
CA THR A 38 14.22 -28.66 7.44
C THR A 38 15.05 -28.09 6.28
N THR A 39 16.10 -28.80 5.89
CA THR A 39 17.16 -28.47 4.90
C THR A 39 16.69 -28.26 3.44
N ASP A 40 15.41 -27.94 3.21
CA ASP A 40 14.81 -27.81 1.86
C ASP A 40 14.57 -26.35 1.43
N TRP A 41 14.96 -25.36 2.22
CA TRP A 41 14.77 -23.95 1.85
C TRP A 41 15.90 -23.40 0.98
N GLU A 42 17.13 -23.88 1.14
CA GLU A 42 18.30 -23.37 0.40
C GLU A 42 18.15 -23.57 -1.12
N PRO A 43 17.70 -24.74 -1.63
CA PRO A 43 17.46 -24.91 -3.06
C PRO A 43 16.37 -23.98 -3.60
N ARG A 44 15.37 -23.66 -2.78
CA ARG A 44 14.27 -22.76 -3.16
C ARG A 44 14.72 -21.31 -3.20
N LEU A 45 15.55 -20.88 -2.24
CA LEU A 45 16.18 -19.57 -2.28
C LEU A 45 17.08 -19.45 -3.52
N ALA A 46 17.92 -20.45 -3.78
CA ALA A 46 18.77 -20.47 -4.96
C ALA A 46 17.95 -20.39 -6.26
N ALA A 47 16.84 -21.13 -6.36
CA ALA A 47 15.94 -21.09 -7.51
C ALA A 47 15.24 -19.72 -7.66
N LEU A 48 14.82 -19.09 -6.56
CA LEU A 48 14.27 -17.74 -6.57
C LEU A 48 15.32 -16.74 -7.08
N VAL A 49 16.53 -16.74 -6.53
CA VAL A 49 17.63 -15.84 -6.97
C VAL A 49 17.96 -16.05 -8.45
N ALA A 50 18.02 -17.31 -8.91
CA ALA A 50 18.20 -17.62 -10.32
C ALA A 50 17.07 -17.04 -11.18
N THR A 51 15.81 -17.20 -10.77
CA THR A 51 14.64 -16.63 -11.46
C THR A 51 14.73 -15.11 -11.56
N LEU A 52 15.12 -14.42 -10.48
CA LEU A 52 15.30 -12.97 -10.46
C LEU A 52 16.44 -12.51 -11.38
N THR A 53 17.54 -13.29 -11.42
CA THR A 53 18.71 -12.98 -12.26
C THR A 53 18.44 -13.23 -13.73
N ASP A 54 17.88 -14.38 -14.07
CA ASP A 54 17.52 -14.77 -15.44
C ASP A 54 16.43 -13.85 -16.02
N GLY A 55 15.53 -13.34 -15.18
CA GLY A 55 14.53 -12.33 -15.53
C GLY A 55 15.08 -10.90 -15.66
N GLY A 56 16.36 -10.68 -15.35
CA GLY A 56 17.00 -9.35 -15.38
C GLY A 56 16.51 -8.39 -14.30
N HIS A 57 15.86 -8.90 -13.25
CA HIS A 57 15.36 -8.10 -12.12
C HIS A 57 16.43 -7.83 -11.06
N LEU A 58 17.46 -8.67 -11.04
CA LEU A 58 18.57 -8.66 -10.10
C LEU A 58 19.85 -8.93 -10.88
N HIS A 59 20.83 -8.04 -10.85
CA HIS A 59 22.00 -8.12 -11.73
C HIS A 59 23.29 -7.66 -11.09
N SER A 60 23.25 -6.80 -10.07
CA SER A 60 24.44 -6.36 -9.36
C SER A 60 24.92 -7.45 -8.41
N SER A 61 26.22 -7.76 -8.43
CA SER A 61 26.81 -8.86 -7.66
C SER A 61 26.53 -8.77 -6.16
N GLU A 62 26.52 -7.55 -5.63
CA GLU A 62 26.30 -7.20 -4.24
C GLU A 62 24.86 -7.51 -3.83
N TRP A 63 23.89 -7.19 -4.69
CA TRP A 63 22.48 -7.52 -4.47
C TRP A 63 22.19 -9.00 -4.66
N VAL A 64 22.77 -9.65 -5.68
CA VAL A 64 22.68 -11.11 -5.85
C VAL A 64 23.15 -11.82 -4.58
N THR A 65 24.29 -11.38 -4.02
CA THR A 65 24.83 -11.92 -2.77
C THR A 65 23.88 -11.66 -1.59
N ALA A 66 23.36 -10.44 -1.44
CA ALA A 66 22.44 -10.09 -0.36
C ALA A 66 21.15 -10.93 -0.39
N PHE A 67 20.55 -11.11 -1.56
CA PHE A 67 19.37 -11.95 -1.71
C PHE A 67 19.68 -13.42 -1.41
N ALA A 68 20.80 -13.95 -1.91
CA ALA A 68 21.23 -15.34 -1.66
C ALA A 68 21.58 -15.63 -0.19
N ALA A 69 21.95 -14.60 0.58
CA ALA A 69 22.27 -14.72 1.99
C ALA A 69 21.09 -14.44 2.94
N THR A 70 19.95 -13.94 2.42
CA THR A 70 18.82 -13.51 3.25
C THR A 70 17.64 -14.49 3.14
N PRO A 71 17.49 -15.41 4.12
CA PRO A 71 16.41 -16.39 4.10
C PRO A 71 15.03 -15.73 4.35
N ARG A 72 14.27 -15.46 3.27
CA ARG A 72 12.95 -14.77 3.32
C ARG A 72 11.99 -15.39 4.34
N HIS A 73 12.04 -16.71 4.53
CA HIS A 73 11.21 -17.45 5.49
C HIS A 73 11.39 -17.06 6.96
N VAL A 74 12.56 -16.54 7.35
CA VAL A 74 12.79 -16.00 8.70
C VAL A 74 11.91 -14.76 8.94
N PHE A 75 11.64 -14.00 7.89
CA PHE A 75 10.86 -12.77 7.96
C PHE A 75 9.36 -12.97 7.76
N THR A 76 8.96 -14.11 7.20
CA THR A 76 7.56 -14.44 6.91
C THR A 76 7.14 -15.75 7.59
N PRO A 77 7.18 -15.86 8.93
CA PRO A 77 6.86 -17.11 9.64
C PRO A 77 5.41 -17.57 9.42
N GLU A 78 4.51 -16.61 9.16
CA GLU A 78 3.11 -16.82 8.82
C GLU A 78 2.72 -15.90 7.66
N ILE A 79 1.84 -16.38 6.79
CA ILE A 79 1.27 -15.60 5.68
C ILE A 79 -0.24 -15.82 5.62
N ILE A 80 -0.97 -14.80 5.16
CA ILE A 80 -2.43 -14.81 5.03
C ILE A 80 -2.78 -14.93 3.55
N ILE A 81 -3.59 -15.93 3.21
CA ILE A 81 -4.12 -16.17 1.87
C ILE A 81 -5.60 -15.87 1.86
N THR A 82 -6.06 -15.10 0.88
CA THR A 82 -7.49 -14.89 0.63
C THR A 82 -8.05 -16.06 -0.18
N THR A 83 -9.20 -16.58 0.24
CA THR A 83 -9.94 -17.64 -0.44
C THR A 83 -11.35 -17.13 -0.81
N PRO A 84 -12.09 -17.81 -1.69
CA PRO A 84 -13.47 -17.43 -2.01
C PRO A 84 -14.38 -17.34 -0.77
N ASP A 85 -14.09 -18.13 0.26
CA ASP A 85 -14.88 -18.22 1.48
C ASP A 85 -14.32 -17.36 2.62
N GLY A 86 -13.16 -16.70 2.48
CA GLY A 86 -12.55 -15.92 3.56
C GLY A 86 -11.03 -15.92 3.52
N TYR A 87 -10.39 -16.34 4.62
CA TYR A 87 -8.94 -16.27 4.77
C TYR A 87 -8.37 -17.56 5.36
N ARG A 88 -7.14 -17.89 4.97
CA ARG A 88 -6.36 -19.00 5.53
C ARG A 88 -4.97 -18.51 5.91
N VAL A 89 -4.51 -18.90 7.08
CA VAL A 89 -3.13 -18.67 7.51
C VAL A 89 -2.29 -19.90 7.16
N LEU A 90 -1.19 -19.70 6.44
CA LEU A 90 -0.16 -20.73 6.29
C LEU A 90 1.01 -20.38 7.22
N SER A 91 1.57 -21.39 7.90
CA SER A 91 2.60 -21.19 8.91
C SER A 91 3.75 -22.17 8.72
N GLY A 92 4.97 -21.68 8.93
CA GLY A 92 6.17 -22.53 8.97
C GLY A 92 6.18 -23.49 10.17
N ASP A 93 5.44 -23.19 11.24
CA ASP A 93 5.36 -24.02 12.44
C ASP A 93 4.31 -25.15 12.34
N ASP A 94 3.34 -25.01 11.44
CA ASP A 94 2.30 -26.02 11.20
C ASP A 94 2.74 -27.03 10.13
N SER A 95 2.91 -28.30 10.52
CA SER A 95 3.29 -29.36 9.59
C SER A 95 2.31 -29.59 8.44
N ALA A 96 1.02 -29.27 8.62
CA ALA A 96 0.00 -29.47 7.59
C ALA A 96 0.13 -28.43 6.45
N SER A 97 0.48 -27.18 6.78
CA SER A 97 0.64 -26.09 5.80
C SER A 97 2.10 -25.77 5.44
N ARG A 98 3.09 -26.33 6.15
CA ARG A 98 4.53 -25.99 5.99
C ARG A 98 5.05 -26.03 4.55
N GLN A 99 4.70 -27.06 3.76
CA GLN A 99 5.21 -27.18 2.39
C GLN A 99 4.58 -26.15 1.44
N GLU A 100 3.30 -25.86 1.65
CA GLU A 100 2.58 -24.81 0.91
C GLU A 100 3.13 -23.43 1.29
N TRP A 101 3.29 -23.17 2.59
CA TRP A 101 3.93 -21.97 3.13
C TRP A 101 5.32 -21.76 2.53
N LEU A 102 6.19 -22.78 2.60
CA LEU A 102 7.57 -22.66 2.12
C LEU A 102 7.63 -22.40 0.61
N SER A 103 6.69 -22.97 -0.16
CA SER A 103 6.59 -22.72 -1.60
C SER A 103 6.15 -21.29 -1.89
N ALA A 104 5.18 -20.74 -1.14
CA ALA A 104 4.75 -19.35 -1.27
C ALA A 104 5.82 -18.34 -0.81
N VAL A 105 6.56 -18.65 0.25
CA VAL A 105 7.65 -17.79 0.74
C VAL A 105 8.74 -17.56 -0.31
N TYR A 106 9.06 -18.58 -1.10
CA TYR A 106 10.05 -18.50 -2.17
C TYR A 106 9.46 -18.38 -3.57
N SER A 107 8.18 -18.03 -3.69
CA SER A 107 7.61 -17.59 -4.96
C SER A 107 7.85 -16.11 -5.18
N ASP A 108 7.83 -15.70 -6.45
CA ASP A 108 7.90 -14.29 -6.83
C ASP A 108 6.53 -13.60 -6.68
N GLU A 109 5.99 -13.62 -5.46
CA GLU A 109 4.68 -13.05 -5.13
C GLU A 109 4.78 -12.17 -3.88
N SER A 110 3.84 -11.22 -3.77
CA SER A 110 3.65 -10.46 -2.52
C SER A 110 2.86 -11.29 -1.53
N LEU A 111 3.32 -11.32 -0.27
CA LEU A 111 2.73 -12.16 0.77
C LEU A 111 2.16 -11.28 1.87
N VAL A 112 0.85 -11.34 2.11
CA VAL A 112 0.22 -10.61 3.21
C VAL A 112 0.68 -11.23 4.54
N THR A 113 1.21 -10.41 5.44
CA THR A 113 1.74 -10.86 6.74
C THR A 113 1.00 -10.27 7.93
N GLN A 114 0.19 -9.25 7.70
CA GLN A 114 -0.71 -8.68 8.70
C GLN A 114 -1.96 -8.13 7.99
N ASP A 115 -3.10 -8.24 8.66
CA ASP A 115 -4.34 -7.60 8.27
C ASP A 115 -5.11 -7.11 9.50
N LYS A 116 -6.05 -6.19 9.29
CA LYS A 116 -6.96 -5.69 10.33
C LYS A 116 -8.41 -5.74 9.83
N PRO A 117 -9.40 -5.88 10.72
CA PRO A 117 -10.80 -5.83 10.33
C PRO A 117 -11.15 -4.50 9.65
N HIS A 118 -11.96 -4.57 8.61
CA HIS A 118 -12.51 -3.38 7.95
C HIS A 118 -13.36 -2.57 8.92
N ALA A 119 -13.03 -1.29 9.15
CA ALA A 119 -13.73 -0.43 10.12
C ALA A 119 -15.26 -0.37 9.95
N ALA A 120 -15.78 -0.42 8.72
CA ALA A 120 -17.23 -0.45 8.46
C ALA A 120 -17.93 -1.78 8.81
N GLY A 121 -17.21 -2.81 9.28
CA GLY A 121 -17.79 -4.07 9.73
C GLY A 121 -18.42 -4.92 8.64
N HIS A 122 -17.98 -4.76 7.38
CA HIS A 122 -18.41 -5.62 6.28
C HIS A 122 -18.05 -7.09 6.54
N LEU A 123 -18.83 -8.02 5.99
CA LEU A 123 -18.61 -9.46 6.14
C LEU A 123 -18.31 -10.09 4.77
N VAL A 124 -17.45 -11.10 4.76
CA VAL A 124 -17.25 -11.99 3.60
C VAL A 124 -18.34 -13.08 3.57
N PRO A 125 -18.50 -13.86 2.47
CA PRO A 125 -19.59 -14.85 2.33
C PRO A 125 -19.71 -15.89 3.47
N SER A 126 -18.60 -16.25 4.12
CA SER A 126 -18.61 -17.13 5.30
C SER A 126 -19.17 -16.51 6.57
N GLY A 127 -19.43 -15.20 6.57
CA GLY A 127 -19.87 -14.43 7.74
C GLY A 127 -18.74 -13.90 8.61
N GLU A 128 -17.48 -14.12 8.24
CA GLU A 128 -16.33 -13.52 8.91
C GLU A 128 -16.20 -12.02 8.56
N PRO A 129 -15.62 -11.18 9.44
CA PRO A 129 -15.31 -9.79 9.09
C PRO A 129 -14.39 -9.71 7.87
N LEU A 130 -14.70 -8.80 6.96
CA LEU A 130 -13.81 -8.38 5.89
C LEU A 130 -12.52 -7.84 6.54
N ARG A 131 -11.37 -8.30 6.05
CA ARG A 131 -10.05 -7.91 6.56
C ARG A 131 -9.31 -7.15 5.47
N VAL A 132 -8.58 -6.13 5.88
CA VAL A 132 -7.79 -5.26 5.01
C VAL A 132 -6.32 -5.53 5.34
N PRO A 133 -5.51 -5.95 4.36
CA PRO A 133 -4.06 -6.11 4.55
C PRO A 133 -3.41 -4.83 5.06
N THR A 134 -2.57 -4.96 6.10
CA THR A 134 -1.87 -3.83 6.72
C THR A 134 -0.34 -3.98 6.71
N SER A 135 0.18 -5.17 6.41
CA SER A 135 1.59 -5.42 6.11
C SER A 135 1.73 -6.57 5.12
N SER A 136 2.76 -6.51 4.29
CA SER A 136 3.15 -7.59 3.39
C SER A 136 4.67 -7.70 3.25
N SER A 137 5.15 -8.89 2.90
CA SER A 137 6.46 -9.06 2.29
C SER A 137 6.33 -8.86 0.78
N THR A 138 6.85 -7.75 0.28
CA THR A 138 6.79 -7.36 -1.14
C THR A 138 7.34 -8.44 -2.06
N MET A 139 6.76 -8.54 -3.26
CA MET A 139 7.23 -9.40 -4.35
C MET A 139 8.76 -9.24 -4.57
N PRO A 140 9.54 -10.35 -4.55
CA PRO A 140 11.00 -10.32 -4.67
C PRO A 140 11.53 -9.59 -5.90
N SER A 141 10.94 -9.79 -7.09
CA SER A 141 11.35 -9.11 -8.32
C SER A 141 11.11 -7.61 -8.28
N LEU A 142 10.00 -7.17 -7.68
CA LEU A 142 9.75 -5.76 -7.45
C LEU A 142 10.79 -5.16 -6.50
N MET A 143 11.07 -5.84 -5.38
CA MET A 143 12.06 -5.37 -4.42
C MET A 143 13.47 -5.32 -5.03
N ALA A 144 13.86 -6.35 -5.79
CA ALA A 144 15.14 -6.38 -6.50
C ALA A 144 15.27 -5.19 -7.46
N ARG A 145 14.26 -4.96 -8.32
CA ARG A 145 14.26 -3.82 -9.24
C ARG A 145 14.30 -2.46 -8.53
N MET A 146 13.62 -2.34 -7.39
CA MET A 146 13.69 -1.13 -6.56
C MET A 146 15.10 -0.90 -6.03
N LEU A 147 15.72 -1.93 -5.45
CA LEU A 147 17.07 -1.86 -4.88
C LEU A 147 18.16 -1.64 -5.95
N GLU A 148 18.00 -2.22 -7.14
CA GLU A 148 18.87 -1.96 -8.30
C GLU A 148 18.74 -0.52 -8.80
N ALA A 149 17.52 0.03 -8.85
CA ALA A 149 17.29 1.42 -9.24
C ALA A 149 17.69 2.43 -8.14
N PHE A 150 17.84 1.98 -6.90
CA PHE A 150 18.10 2.83 -5.73
C PHE A 150 19.52 3.40 -5.69
N ASP A 151 20.42 2.85 -6.52
CA ASP A 151 21.77 3.38 -6.79
C ASP A 151 22.54 3.70 -5.49
N ILE A 152 22.90 2.64 -4.76
CA ILE A 152 23.55 2.75 -3.46
C ILE A 152 25.02 2.34 -3.52
N ASP A 153 25.85 3.17 -2.87
CA ASP A 153 27.28 2.94 -2.70
C ASP A 153 27.62 2.63 -1.24
N ASP A 154 28.81 2.08 -1.02
CA ASP A 154 29.33 1.79 0.32
C ASP A 154 29.42 3.07 1.17
N GLY A 155 29.07 2.94 2.46
CA GLY A 155 29.11 4.05 3.42
C GLY A 155 27.93 5.04 3.32
N MET A 156 26.95 4.78 2.45
CA MET A 156 25.70 5.52 2.43
C MET A 156 24.80 5.15 3.60
N ARG A 157 24.18 6.15 4.22
CA ARG A 157 23.14 6.00 5.24
C ARG A 157 21.76 6.02 4.63
N ILE A 158 20.95 5.03 4.96
CA ILE A 158 19.64 4.79 4.35
C ILE A 158 18.52 4.91 5.38
N LEU A 159 17.42 5.54 4.98
CA LEU A 159 16.14 5.44 5.66
C LEU A 159 15.19 4.55 4.84
N GLU A 160 14.69 3.49 5.46
CA GLU A 160 13.56 2.72 4.96
C GLU A 160 12.27 3.16 5.66
N ILE A 161 11.25 3.55 4.89
CA ILE A 161 9.90 3.80 5.37
C ILE A 161 9.05 2.55 5.12
N GLY A 162 8.62 1.90 6.20
CA GLY A 162 7.87 0.65 6.19
C GLY A 162 8.74 -0.56 6.55
N THR A 163 9.15 -0.70 7.82
CA THR A 163 9.91 -1.87 8.29
C THR A 163 9.20 -3.19 7.99
N GLY A 164 7.87 -3.24 8.19
CA GLY A 164 7.04 -4.40 7.95
C GLY A 164 7.60 -5.67 8.61
N THR A 165 7.99 -6.65 7.78
CA THR A 165 8.54 -7.92 8.27
C THR A 165 9.99 -7.83 8.72
N GLY A 166 10.74 -6.83 8.25
CA GLY A 166 12.19 -6.68 8.37
C GLY A 166 13.00 -7.28 7.22
N TYR A 167 12.37 -7.85 6.18
CA TYR A 167 13.09 -8.52 5.10
C TYR A 167 13.97 -7.56 4.29
N ASN A 168 13.44 -6.40 3.89
CA ASN A 168 14.22 -5.42 3.13
C ASN A 168 15.28 -4.71 3.99
N ALA A 169 14.97 -4.40 5.25
CA ALA A 169 15.99 -4.00 6.24
C ALA A 169 17.17 -4.99 6.32
N ALA A 170 16.92 -6.30 6.20
CA ALA A 170 17.97 -7.32 6.20
C ALA A 170 18.81 -7.30 4.91
N LEU A 171 18.17 -7.11 3.75
CA LEU A 171 18.87 -6.93 2.47
C LEU A 171 19.78 -5.69 2.51
N LEU A 172 19.26 -4.56 3.00
CA LEU A 172 20.02 -3.33 3.19
C LEU A 172 21.17 -3.52 4.19
N SER A 173 20.92 -4.17 5.33
CA SER A 173 21.93 -4.44 6.36
C SER A 173 23.04 -5.35 5.83
N HIS A 174 22.70 -6.35 5.00
CA HIS A 174 23.70 -7.16 4.33
C HIS A 174 24.54 -6.34 3.35
N ARG A 175 23.91 -5.43 2.59
CA ARG A 175 24.56 -4.67 1.52
C ARG A 175 25.46 -3.55 2.02
N LEU A 176 25.08 -2.87 3.11
CA LEU A 176 25.80 -1.69 3.62
C LEU A 176 26.44 -1.88 5.00
N GLY A 177 26.01 -2.91 5.74
CA GLY A 177 26.19 -2.97 7.19
C GLY A 177 24.96 -2.41 7.90
N ASP A 178 24.61 -3.00 9.05
CA ASP A 178 23.40 -2.66 9.80
C ASP A 178 23.47 -1.26 10.45
N GLY A 179 24.68 -0.79 10.80
CA GLY A 179 24.89 0.55 11.38
C GLY A 179 24.50 1.73 10.49
N ASP A 180 24.36 1.51 9.18
CA ASP A 180 23.98 2.54 8.20
C ASP A 180 22.51 2.45 7.77
N VAL A 181 21.74 1.53 8.38
CA VAL A 181 20.33 1.33 8.07
C VAL A 181 19.46 1.83 9.22
N VAL A 182 18.53 2.73 8.88
CA VAL A 182 17.42 3.14 9.73
C VAL A 182 16.13 2.67 9.08
N SER A 183 15.24 2.02 9.81
CA SER A 183 13.94 1.57 9.30
C SER A 183 12.82 1.96 10.28
N ILE A 184 11.75 2.55 9.75
CA ILE A 184 10.61 3.03 10.54
C ILE A 184 9.31 2.37 10.10
N ASP A 185 8.44 2.04 11.05
CA ASP A 185 7.08 1.57 10.80
C ASP A 185 6.11 2.16 11.83
N ILE A 186 4.86 2.37 11.44
CA ILE A 186 3.82 2.89 12.33
C ILE A 186 3.42 1.87 13.40
N ASP A 187 3.57 0.56 13.12
CA ASP A 187 3.20 -0.50 14.05
C ASP A 187 4.38 -0.95 14.93
N PRO A 188 4.38 -0.62 16.25
CA PRO A 188 5.45 -1.04 17.15
C PRO A 188 5.59 -2.56 17.28
N CYS A 189 4.51 -3.32 17.05
CA CYS A 189 4.57 -4.79 17.07
C CYS A 189 5.37 -5.32 15.88
N LEU A 190 5.24 -4.72 14.70
CA LEU A 190 6.03 -5.08 13.52
C LEU A 190 7.50 -4.75 13.74
N VAL A 191 7.80 -3.56 14.27
CA VAL A 191 9.16 -3.12 14.63
C VAL A 191 9.84 -4.10 15.58
N ASP A 192 9.17 -4.45 16.69
CA ASP A 192 9.71 -5.39 17.67
C ASP A 192 9.97 -6.77 17.04
N GLN A 193 9.02 -7.29 16.24
CA GLN A 193 9.18 -8.58 15.58
C GLN A 193 10.30 -8.58 14.54
N ALA A 194 10.40 -7.53 13.73
CA ALA A 194 11.47 -7.34 12.76
C ALA A 194 12.84 -7.35 13.45
N GLY A 195 12.99 -6.65 14.59
CA GLY A 195 14.21 -6.65 15.39
C GLY A 195 14.64 -8.04 15.84
N HIS A 196 13.71 -8.87 16.32
CA HIS A 196 14.00 -10.26 16.69
C HIS A 196 14.44 -11.12 15.50
N ARG A 197 13.87 -10.89 14.30
CA ARG A 197 14.21 -11.64 13.08
C ARG A 197 15.57 -11.22 12.52
N LEU A 198 15.85 -9.92 12.49
CA LEU A 198 17.14 -9.35 12.10
C LEU A 198 18.27 -9.86 13.01
N ALA A 199 18.04 -9.89 14.33
CA ALA A 199 19.01 -10.39 15.29
C ALA A 199 19.33 -11.88 15.11
N GLN A 200 18.42 -12.69 14.56
CA GLN A 200 18.71 -14.11 14.23
C GLN A 200 19.75 -14.23 13.10
N LEU A 201 19.84 -13.23 12.23
CA LEU A 201 20.87 -13.14 11.18
C LEU A 201 22.09 -12.33 11.62
N GLY A 202 22.11 -11.84 12.87
CA GLY A 202 23.21 -11.04 13.40
C GLY A 202 23.15 -9.55 13.06
N TYR A 203 22.03 -9.06 12.52
CA TYR A 203 21.82 -7.64 12.21
C TYR A 203 21.07 -6.92 13.32
N THR A 204 21.51 -5.71 13.63
CA THR A 204 20.94 -4.80 14.63
C THR A 204 20.84 -3.36 14.09
N PRO A 205 20.13 -3.13 12.96
CA PRO A 205 19.96 -1.79 12.43
C PRO A 205 19.10 -0.94 13.38
N THR A 206 19.08 0.36 13.14
CA THR A 206 18.22 1.26 13.93
C THR A 206 16.77 1.09 13.50
N LEU A 207 15.93 0.54 14.38
CA LEU A 207 14.50 0.39 14.13
C LEU A 207 13.67 1.37 14.95
N ARG A 208 12.63 1.96 14.34
CA ARG A 208 11.78 2.96 14.97
C ARG A 208 10.30 2.65 14.78
N ALA A 209 9.54 2.78 15.85
CA ALA A 209 8.09 2.90 15.78
C ALA A 209 7.70 4.38 15.68
N GLY A 210 6.96 4.75 14.65
CA GLY A 210 6.54 6.14 14.41
C GLY A 210 5.90 6.34 13.04
N ASP A 211 5.36 7.53 12.81
CA ASP A 211 4.82 7.87 11.50
C ASP A 211 5.95 8.01 10.48
N GLY A 212 5.90 7.19 9.43
CA GLY A 212 6.87 7.22 8.36
C GLY A 212 6.86 8.54 7.58
N ALA A 213 5.75 9.30 7.61
CA ALA A 213 5.68 10.61 6.97
C ALA A 213 6.63 11.62 7.62
N ASP A 214 6.88 11.49 8.92
CA ASP A 214 7.80 12.33 9.68
C ASP A 214 9.28 11.93 9.49
N GLY A 215 9.55 10.79 8.87
CA GLY A 215 10.88 10.22 8.75
C GLY A 215 11.50 9.89 10.12
N ALA A 216 12.82 10.03 10.25
CA ALA A 216 13.56 9.73 11.48
C ALA A 216 14.73 10.71 11.67
N ALA A 217 14.41 12.00 11.75
CA ALA A 217 15.37 13.11 11.69
C ALA A 217 16.57 12.97 12.65
N GLU A 218 16.37 12.37 13.83
CA GLU A 218 17.44 12.17 14.82
C GLU A 218 18.56 11.21 14.40
N HIS A 219 18.35 10.43 13.33
CA HIS A 219 19.38 9.52 12.77
C HIS A 219 19.89 9.96 11.40
N GLY A 220 19.28 10.99 10.82
CA GLY A 220 19.69 11.59 9.56
C GLY A 220 20.93 12.49 9.68
N PRO A 221 21.30 13.21 8.60
CA PRO A 221 20.66 13.17 7.28
C PRO A 221 21.00 11.89 6.50
N TYR A 222 20.21 11.58 5.47
CA TYR A 222 20.26 10.33 4.70
C TYR A 222 20.82 10.53 3.30
N ASP A 223 21.64 9.60 2.81
CA ASP A 223 22.06 9.56 1.41
C ASP A 223 20.94 9.05 0.52
N ARG A 224 20.10 8.16 1.06
CA ARG A 224 18.93 7.64 0.35
C ARG A 224 17.75 7.39 1.28
N ILE A 225 16.54 7.55 0.74
CA ILE A 225 15.28 7.20 1.40
C ILE A 225 14.48 6.30 0.48
N ILE A 226 14.06 5.13 0.96
CA ILE A 226 13.20 4.19 0.23
C ILE A 226 11.90 4.01 0.98
N ALA A 227 10.78 4.23 0.30
CA ALA A 227 9.45 3.98 0.86
C ALA A 227 8.85 2.69 0.27
N THR A 228 8.56 1.74 1.14
CA THR A 228 7.82 0.51 0.86
C THR A 228 6.34 0.64 1.25
N ALA A 229 5.85 1.87 1.27
CA ALA A 229 4.46 2.26 1.43
C ALA A 229 4.12 3.36 0.39
N ALA A 230 2.85 3.41 -0.03
CA ALA A 230 2.36 4.36 -1.02
C ALA A 230 1.98 5.69 -0.38
N VAL A 231 2.32 6.78 -1.05
CA VAL A 231 2.02 8.15 -0.61
C VAL A 231 1.32 8.94 -1.72
N PRO A 232 0.41 9.88 -1.37
CA PRO A 232 -0.27 10.71 -2.36
C PRO A 232 0.59 11.87 -2.88
N ASP A 233 1.61 12.23 -2.11
CA ASP A 233 2.64 13.24 -2.37
C ASP A 233 3.92 12.85 -1.60
N ILE A 234 5.03 13.55 -1.83
CA ILE A 234 6.31 13.27 -1.16
C ILE A 234 6.34 14.05 0.17
N PRO A 235 6.38 13.37 1.35
CA PRO A 235 6.46 14.06 2.62
C PRO A 235 7.64 15.03 2.71
N ILE A 236 7.37 16.26 3.14
CA ILE A 236 8.37 17.33 3.29
C ILE A 236 9.54 16.87 4.16
N ALA A 237 9.26 16.10 5.21
CA ALA A 237 10.28 15.59 6.11
C ALA A 237 11.32 14.71 5.39
N TRP A 238 10.92 13.98 4.33
CA TRP A 238 11.86 13.16 3.56
C TRP A 238 12.83 14.04 2.77
N VAL A 239 12.33 15.12 2.15
CA VAL A 239 13.15 16.11 1.43
C VAL A 239 14.13 16.78 2.38
N GLN A 240 13.66 17.24 3.54
CA GLN A 240 14.47 17.94 4.54
C GLN A 240 15.56 17.05 5.15
N GLN A 241 15.28 15.75 5.32
CA GLN A 241 16.22 14.79 5.89
C GLN A 241 17.20 14.20 4.87
N LEU A 242 17.04 14.50 3.57
CA LEU A 242 17.93 14.00 2.53
C LEU A 242 19.19 14.86 2.40
N LYS A 243 20.37 14.26 2.25
CA LYS A 243 21.61 14.99 1.97
C LYS A 243 21.56 15.62 0.57
N PRO A 244 22.34 16.69 0.32
CA PRO A 244 22.64 17.14 -1.04
C PRO A 244 23.19 15.98 -1.89
N GLY A 245 22.65 15.79 -3.10
CA GLY A 245 22.98 14.64 -3.96
C GLY A 245 22.31 13.33 -3.57
N GLY A 246 21.47 13.32 -2.53
CA GLY A 246 20.72 12.14 -2.11
C GLY A 246 19.53 11.82 -3.03
N LYS A 247 18.95 10.62 -2.85
CA LYS A 247 17.79 10.16 -3.64
C LYS A 247 16.64 9.62 -2.78
N ILE A 248 15.42 9.85 -3.24
CA ILE A 248 14.19 9.28 -2.70
C ILE A 248 13.61 8.32 -3.73
N LEU A 249 13.39 7.06 -3.34
CA LEU A 249 12.60 6.12 -4.10
C LEU A 249 11.25 5.94 -3.40
N ALA A 250 10.17 6.44 -4.01
CA ALA A 250 8.85 6.44 -3.41
C ALA A 250 7.78 5.92 -4.36
N ASN A 251 6.76 5.27 -3.79
CA ASN A 251 5.57 4.90 -4.53
C ASN A 251 4.55 6.03 -4.45
N LEU A 252 4.49 6.86 -5.49
CA LEU A 252 3.46 7.87 -5.63
C LEU A 252 2.18 7.18 -6.11
N ARG A 253 1.06 7.45 -5.47
CA ARG A 253 -0.20 6.76 -5.77
C ARG A 253 -1.40 7.64 -5.46
N GLY A 254 -2.45 7.47 -6.25
CA GLY A 254 -3.81 7.85 -5.88
C GLY A 254 -4.74 6.66 -6.07
N ASP A 255 -6.04 6.88 -5.92
CA ASP A 255 -6.98 5.75 -5.93
C ASP A 255 -7.22 5.20 -7.35
N LEU A 256 -7.03 6.02 -8.39
CA LEU A 256 -7.20 5.58 -9.77
C LEU A 256 -5.95 4.89 -10.32
N ALA A 257 -4.77 5.48 -10.15
CA ALA A 257 -3.53 4.92 -10.65
C ALA A 257 -2.76 4.24 -9.52
N GLY A 258 -2.68 2.91 -9.62
CA GLY A 258 -1.86 2.10 -8.74
C GLY A 258 -0.41 2.11 -9.19
N GLY A 259 0.49 2.46 -8.29
CA GLY A 259 1.84 1.92 -8.27
C GLY A 259 2.88 2.56 -9.19
N THR A 260 2.89 3.89 -9.27
CA THR A 260 3.99 4.62 -9.91
C THR A 260 5.15 4.81 -8.95
N LEU A 261 6.28 4.15 -9.22
CA LEU A 261 7.52 4.38 -8.49
C LEU A 261 8.26 5.58 -9.09
N CYS A 262 8.68 6.52 -8.26
CA CYS A 262 9.46 7.67 -8.66
C CYS A 262 10.84 7.64 -7.98
N LEU A 263 11.87 8.03 -8.72
CA LEU A 263 13.24 8.17 -8.21
C LEU A 263 13.63 9.65 -8.30
N LEU A 264 13.61 10.33 -7.16
CA LEU A 264 13.82 11.77 -7.07
C LEU A 264 15.20 12.04 -6.52
N SER A 265 15.96 12.93 -7.16
CA SER A 265 17.31 13.32 -6.74
C SER A 265 17.27 14.74 -6.19
N ARG A 266 17.96 14.98 -5.08
CA ARG A 266 18.18 16.33 -4.55
C ARG A 266 19.42 16.95 -5.19
N GLY A 267 19.29 18.18 -5.67
CA GLY A 267 20.42 18.98 -6.14
C GLY A 267 21.43 19.27 -5.01
N HIS A 268 22.62 19.76 -5.37
CA HIS A 268 23.60 20.17 -4.35
C HIS A 268 23.27 21.53 -3.71
N ASP A 269 22.63 22.41 -4.48
CA ASP A 269 22.38 23.81 -4.11
C ASP A 269 20.89 24.13 -3.91
N ASP A 270 20.00 23.15 -4.09
CA ASP A 270 18.55 23.32 -4.05
C ASP A 270 17.89 22.44 -2.97
N ASP A 271 16.82 22.97 -2.37
CA ASP A 271 15.95 22.27 -1.42
C ASP A 271 14.81 21.52 -2.13
N GLU A 272 15.04 21.16 -3.40
CA GLU A 272 14.09 20.47 -4.26
C GLU A 272 14.60 19.08 -4.62
N VAL A 273 13.67 18.12 -4.68
CA VAL A 273 13.89 16.80 -5.26
C VAL A 273 13.16 16.69 -6.58
N ILE A 274 13.84 16.14 -7.58
CA ILE A 274 13.29 16.00 -8.93
C ILE A 274 13.70 14.70 -9.58
N GLY A 275 12.78 14.09 -10.32
CA GLY A 275 13.13 12.92 -11.13
C GLY A 275 11.95 12.22 -11.78
N PRO A 276 12.23 11.18 -12.56
CA PRO A 276 11.23 10.50 -13.36
C PRO A 276 10.38 9.53 -12.53
N ILE A 277 9.21 9.22 -13.06
CA ILE A 277 8.51 7.97 -12.74
C ILE A 277 9.21 6.86 -13.51
N LEU A 278 9.59 5.81 -12.80
CA LEU A 278 10.26 4.66 -13.36
C LEU A 278 9.26 3.74 -14.08
N PRO A 279 9.69 2.99 -15.12
CA PRO A 279 8.89 1.93 -15.74
C PRO A 279 8.84 0.66 -14.84
N ILE A 280 8.69 0.86 -13.53
CA ILE A 280 8.57 -0.16 -12.49
C ILE A 280 7.21 0.03 -11.83
N GLY A 281 6.27 -0.86 -12.12
CA GLY A 281 4.98 -0.88 -11.42
C GLY A 281 5.09 -1.55 -10.07
N GLY A 282 4.39 -1.05 -9.06
CA GLY A 282 4.31 -1.71 -7.75
C GLY A 282 3.18 -1.16 -6.90
N ASN A 283 2.21 -1.99 -6.52
CA ASN A 283 1.08 -1.56 -5.69
C ASN A 283 1.43 -1.74 -4.21
N PHE A 284 1.81 -0.65 -3.56
CA PHE A 284 2.04 -0.65 -2.12
C PHE A 284 0.77 -0.31 -1.34
N MET A 285 0.71 -0.82 -0.11
CA MET A 285 -0.26 -0.37 0.87
C MET A 285 0.01 1.10 1.18
N TRP A 286 -1.05 1.85 1.51
CA TRP A 286 -0.90 3.25 1.88
C TRP A 286 -0.03 3.41 3.12
N LEU A 287 0.80 4.46 3.12
CA LEU A 287 1.37 4.99 4.34
C LEU A 287 0.23 5.48 5.22
N ARG A 288 0.18 4.99 6.47
CA ARG A 288 -0.95 5.22 7.36
C ARG A 288 -0.52 6.13 8.51
N PRO A 289 -1.30 7.17 8.84
CA PRO A 289 -1.02 8.02 10.00
C PRO A 289 -1.48 7.38 11.32
N ASN A 290 -2.23 6.28 11.25
CA ASN A 290 -2.76 5.59 12.41
C ASN A 290 -2.54 4.09 12.27
N VAL A 291 -1.90 3.49 13.26
CA VAL A 291 -1.67 2.04 13.31
C VAL A 291 -2.97 1.25 13.23
N ASP A 292 -4.05 1.70 13.88
CA ASP A 292 -5.31 0.94 14.02
C ASP A 292 -6.32 1.13 12.91
N ASP A 293 -6.12 2.15 12.07
CA ASP A 293 -6.98 2.38 10.92
C ASP A 293 -6.35 1.72 9.69
N PRO A 294 -6.92 0.64 9.13
CA PRO A 294 -6.36 0.00 7.94
C PRO A 294 -6.73 0.72 6.64
N HIS A 295 -7.55 1.77 6.71
CA HIS A 295 -8.07 2.48 5.55
C HIS A 295 -7.15 3.57 5.05
N ARG A 296 -7.45 4.07 3.86
CA ARG A 296 -6.77 5.24 3.28
C ARG A 296 -7.10 6.48 4.10
N PRO A 297 -6.20 7.47 4.17
CA PRO A 297 -6.47 8.76 4.81
C PRO A 297 -7.77 9.47 4.36
N HIS A 298 -8.32 9.13 3.18
CA HIS A 298 -9.53 9.73 2.61
C HIS A 298 -10.67 8.72 2.28
N GLU A 299 -10.56 7.45 2.69
CA GLU A 299 -11.52 6.39 2.30
C GLU A 299 -12.90 6.54 2.98
N LEU A 300 -13.00 7.34 4.04
CA LEU A 300 -14.14 7.31 4.97
C LEU A 300 -14.95 8.60 5.06
N ALA A 301 -14.82 9.56 4.14
CA ALA A 301 -15.75 10.69 4.14
C ALA A 301 -17.17 10.18 3.85
N PRO A 302 -18.12 10.26 4.81
CA PRO A 302 -19.48 9.86 4.53
C PRO A 302 -20.04 10.78 3.45
N VAL A 303 -20.59 10.19 2.39
CA VAL A 303 -21.37 10.89 1.37
C VAL A 303 -22.61 11.47 2.05
N THR A 304 -22.46 12.66 2.64
CA THR A 304 -23.48 13.33 3.44
C THR A 304 -24.46 14.12 2.56
N GLN A 305 -24.10 14.40 1.32
CA GLN A 305 -24.94 15.16 0.41
C GLN A 305 -25.54 14.27 -0.69
N ARG A 306 -26.87 14.12 -0.64
CA ARG A 306 -27.64 13.80 -1.85
C ARG A 306 -27.54 14.99 -2.79
N GLY A 307 -26.51 15.00 -3.63
CA GLY A 307 -26.34 16.01 -4.66
C GLY A 307 -27.50 15.99 -5.66
N THR A 308 -27.72 17.12 -6.32
CA THR A 308 -28.64 17.18 -7.46
C THR A 308 -28.05 16.41 -8.63
N THR A 309 -28.86 15.54 -9.25
CA THR A 309 -28.45 14.84 -10.48
C THR A 309 -28.75 15.71 -11.68
N SER A 310 -27.73 15.94 -12.50
CA SER A 310 -27.85 16.55 -13.82
C SER A 310 -27.72 15.50 -14.90
N ARG A 311 -28.50 15.65 -15.97
CA ARG A 311 -28.42 14.80 -17.16
C ARG A 311 -28.02 15.65 -18.33
N THR A 312 -26.93 15.26 -18.98
CA THR A 312 -26.34 15.93 -20.15
C THR A 312 -26.03 14.90 -21.21
N THR A 313 -25.41 15.34 -22.30
CA THR A 313 -24.88 14.44 -23.34
C THR A 313 -23.43 14.80 -23.64
N THR A 314 -22.67 13.82 -24.12
CA THR A 314 -21.26 13.94 -24.52
C THR A 314 -21.07 13.46 -25.96
N ASN A 315 -20.04 13.98 -26.63
CA ASN A 315 -19.58 13.48 -27.93
C ASN A 315 -18.48 12.41 -27.79
N LEU A 316 -17.87 12.29 -26.61
CA LEU A 316 -16.92 11.23 -26.31
C LEU A 316 -17.69 9.91 -26.18
N ASP A 317 -17.38 8.93 -27.03
CA ASP A 317 -17.92 7.60 -26.88
C ASP A 317 -17.37 6.96 -25.59
N PRO A 318 -18.22 6.59 -24.61
CA PRO A 318 -17.75 5.91 -23.40
C PRO A 318 -17.02 4.59 -23.66
N ALA A 319 -17.22 3.97 -24.83
CA ALA A 319 -16.44 2.79 -25.25
C ALA A 319 -14.97 3.14 -25.55
N GLU A 320 -14.66 4.38 -25.92
CA GLU A 320 -13.30 4.86 -26.22
C GLU A 320 -12.53 5.34 -24.98
N VAL A 321 -13.19 5.42 -23.81
CA VAL A 321 -12.50 5.74 -22.55
C VAL A 321 -11.64 4.55 -22.12
N PRO A 322 -10.32 4.70 -22.00
CA PRO A 322 -9.43 3.59 -21.69
C PRO A 322 -9.38 3.35 -20.17
N VAL A 323 -10.47 2.80 -19.61
CA VAL A 323 -10.66 2.66 -18.15
C VAL A 323 -9.59 1.82 -17.46
N ASP A 324 -8.87 0.95 -18.19
CA ASP A 324 -7.81 0.07 -17.69
C ASP A 324 -6.39 0.54 -18.06
N ASP A 325 -6.25 1.64 -18.81
CA ASP A 325 -4.93 2.16 -19.21
C ASP A 325 -4.27 2.93 -18.06
N ALA A 326 -3.06 2.52 -17.69
CA ALA A 326 -2.34 3.10 -16.57
C ALA A 326 -2.00 4.59 -16.77
N GLY A 327 -1.67 4.99 -18.00
CA GLY A 327 -1.33 6.37 -18.34
C GLY A 327 -2.52 7.31 -18.25
N PHE A 328 -3.66 6.88 -18.81
CA PHE A 328 -4.91 7.63 -18.70
C PHE A 328 -5.39 7.74 -17.24
N ARG A 329 -5.36 6.64 -16.48
CA ARG A 329 -5.75 6.64 -15.06
C ARG A 329 -4.84 7.56 -14.23
N PHE A 330 -3.55 7.57 -14.51
CA PHE A 330 -2.58 8.46 -13.85
C PHE A 330 -2.87 9.92 -14.18
N LEU A 331 -3.07 10.26 -15.45
CA LEU A 331 -3.39 11.63 -15.83
C LEU A 331 -4.75 12.09 -15.27
N LEU A 332 -5.76 11.21 -15.24
CA LEU A 332 -7.07 11.51 -14.65
C LEU A 332 -6.95 11.80 -13.15
N GLN A 333 -6.13 11.02 -12.46
CA GLN A 333 -5.85 11.25 -11.04
C GLN A 333 -5.22 12.62 -10.79
N LEU A 334 -4.27 13.04 -11.62
CA LEU A 334 -3.65 14.37 -11.53
C LEU A 334 -4.64 15.52 -11.78
N GLN A 335 -5.70 15.29 -12.57
CA GLN A 335 -6.76 16.30 -12.77
C GLN A 335 -7.89 16.19 -11.73
N LEU A 336 -8.05 15.03 -11.11
CA LEU A 336 -9.13 14.71 -10.19
C LEU A 336 -8.57 14.01 -8.95
N HIS A 337 -7.88 14.75 -8.08
CA HIS A 337 -7.19 14.19 -6.90
C HIS A 337 -8.09 13.35 -5.98
N ALA A 338 -9.37 13.72 -5.90
CA ALA A 338 -10.35 13.03 -5.09
C ALA A 338 -11.04 11.86 -5.81
N ALA A 339 -10.66 11.51 -7.04
CA ALA A 339 -11.23 10.37 -7.74
C ALA A 339 -10.91 9.08 -7.00
N GLN A 340 -11.90 8.24 -6.74
CA GLN A 340 -11.78 7.01 -5.96
C GLN A 340 -11.88 5.75 -6.82
N ALA A 341 -12.70 5.78 -7.86
CA ALA A 341 -12.87 4.63 -8.76
C ALA A 341 -13.24 5.08 -10.17
N LEU A 342 -12.77 4.29 -11.14
CA LEU A 342 -13.11 4.38 -12.55
C LEU A 342 -13.24 2.95 -13.08
N TRP A 343 -14.39 2.61 -13.63
CA TRP A 343 -14.65 1.29 -14.20
C TRP A 343 -15.67 1.35 -15.33
N ARG A 344 -15.69 0.30 -16.15
CA ARG A 344 -16.76 0.04 -17.12
C ARG A 344 -17.59 -1.15 -16.65
N GLY A 345 -18.90 -1.05 -16.79
CA GLY A 345 -19.82 -2.15 -16.48
C GLY A 345 -21.28 -1.73 -16.59
N PRO A 346 -22.20 -2.65 -16.25
CA PRO A 346 -23.63 -2.36 -16.28
C PRO A 346 -23.98 -1.27 -15.25
N ALA A 347 -24.78 -0.30 -15.68
CA ALA A 347 -25.35 0.75 -14.86
C ALA A 347 -26.83 0.96 -15.24
N PHE A 348 -27.67 1.24 -14.23
CA PHE A 348 -29.09 1.48 -14.45
C PHE A 348 -29.31 2.88 -15.04
N ASP A 349 -29.84 2.97 -16.26
CA ASP A 349 -30.22 4.24 -16.87
C ASP A 349 -31.65 4.63 -16.43
N PRO A 350 -31.83 5.72 -15.66
CA PRO A 350 -33.14 6.13 -15.19
C PRO A 350 -34.06 6.65 -16.30
N VAL A 351 -33.53 7.00 -17.47
CA VAL A 351 -34.31 7.50 -18.62
C VAL A 351 -34.96 6.34 -19.37
N THR A 352 -34.19 5.30 -19.71
CA THR A 352 -34.72 4.11 -20.40
C THR A 352 -35.32 3.09 -19.44
N ARG A 353 -34.99 3.19 -18.14
CA ARG A 353 -35.39 2.26 -17.07
C ARG A 353 -34.86 0.84 -17.29
N THR A 354 -33.66 0.74 -17.86
CA THR A 354 -32.96 -0.52 -18.15
C THR A 354 -31.48 -0.39 -17.83
N GLU A 355 -30.78 -1.52 -17.66
CA GLU A 355 -29.32 -1.51 -17.55
C GLU A 355 -28.69 -1.32 -18.94
N HIS A 356 -27.61 -0.53 -18.97
CA HIS A 356 -26.74 -0.36 -20.12
C HIS A 356 -25.29 -0.38 -19.65
N ASP A 357 -24.37 -0.72 -20.55
CA ASP A 357 -22.96 -0.51 -20.27
C ASP A 357 -22.67 0.99 -20.13
N ALA A 358 -21.92 1.32 -19.09
CA ALA A 358 -21.49 2.68 -18.82
C ALA A 358 -20.06 2.72 -18.30
N VAL A 359 -19.40 3.85 -18.52
CA VAL A 359 -18.22 4.22 -17.73
C VAL A 359 -18.70 4.96 -16.50
N THR A 360 -18.30 4.46 -15.33
CA THR A 360 -18.62 5.09 -14.05
C THR A 360 -17.34 5.62 -13.39
N VAL A 361 -17.41 6.85 -12.90
CA VAL A 361 -16.37 7.46 -12.07
C VAL A 361 -16.99 7.97 -10.76
N THR A 362 -16.28 7.79 -9.65
CA THR A 362 -16.67 8.29 -8.33
C THR A 362 -15.53 9.07 -7.68
N ALA A 363 -15.87 9.96 -6.77
CA ALA A 363 -14.91 10.74 -6.01
C ALA A 363 -15.30 10.87 -4.53
N ALA A 364 -14.31 11.15 -3.67
CA ALA A 364 -14.41 11.17 -2.22
C ALA A 364 -15.41 12.21 -1.65
N ASP A 365 -15.72 13.26 -2.42
CA ASP A 365 -16.73 14.26 -2.05
C ASP A 365 -18.18 13.84 -2.40
N GLY A 366 -18.37 12.59 -2.80
CA GLY A 366 -19.65 12.04 -3.24
C GLY A 366 -20.01 12.36 -4.69
N SER A 367 -19.12 13.02 -5.45
CA SER A 367 -19.34 13.21 -6.89
C SER A 367 -19.32 11.87 -7.62
N ARG A 368 -20.27 11.68 -8.54
CA ARG A 368 -20.42 10.47 -9.35
C ARG A 368 -20.86 10.83 -10.76
N ALA A 369 -20.26 10.20 -11.76
CA ALA A 369 -20.75 10.29 -13.13
C ALA A 369 -20.87 8.91 -13.79
N GLU A 370 -21.88 8.76 -14.65
CA GLU A 370 -22.14 7.60 -15.49
C GLU A 370 -22.35 8.09 -16.92
N ALA A 371 -21.54 7.61 -17.86
CA ALA A 371 -21.74 7.85 -19.28
C ALA A 371 -22.06 6.55 -20.00
N PHE A 372 -23.23 6.51 -20.64
CA PHE A 372 -23.80 5.30 -21.22
C PHE A 372 -23.35 5.12 -22.68
N THR A 373 -23.00 3.89 -23.06
CA THR A 373 -22.55 3.56 -24.42
C THR A 373 -23.65 3.75 -25.47
N GLY A 374 -24.92 3.65 -25.09
CA GLY A 374 -26.05 3.93 -25.97
C GLY A 374 -26.12 5.39 -26.43
N GLN A 375 -26.43 5.59 -27.73
CA GLN A 375 -26.57 6.92 -28.33
C GLN A 375 -28.02 7.39 -28.42
N GLU A 376 -28.20 8.70 -28.34
CA GLU A 376 -29.44 9.41 -28.61
C GLU A 376 -29.12 10.67 -29.42
N ASN A 377 -29.68 10.78 -30.63
CA ASN A 377 -29.39 11.87 -31.58
C ASN A 377 -27.88 12.06 -31.85
N GLY A 378 -27.13 10.95 -31.95
CA GLY A 378 -25.69 10.95 -32.23
C GLY A 378 -24.80 11.37 -31.05
N ARG A 379 -25.34 11.46 -29.84
CA ARG A 379 -24.59 11.78 -28.61
C ARG A 379 -24.84 10.73 -27.53
N HIS A 380 -23.92 10.59 -26.60
CA HIS A 380 -24.03 9.65 -25.49
C HIS A 380 -24.62 10.33 -24.26
N ARG A 381 -25.51 9.65 -23.53
CA ARG A 381 -26.11 10.21 -22.30
C ARG A 381 -25.11 10.18 -21.15
N VAL A 382 -25.12 11.23 -20.34
CA VAL A 382 -24.32 11.34 -19.13
C VAL A 382 -25.21 11.74 -17.95
N SER A 383 -25.10 11.02 -16.85
CA SER A 383 -25.71 11.34 -15.56
C SER A 383 -24.60 11.73 -14.58
N GLN A 384 -24.68 12.93 -14.00
CA GLN A 384 -23.70 13.41 -13.01
C GLN A 384 -24.42 13.84 -11.73
N THR A 385 -23.94 13.38 -10.58
CA THR A 385 -24.51 13.70 -9.26
C THR A 385 -23.39 14.18 -8.34
N GLY A 386 -23.70 15.11 -7.44
CA GLY A 386 -22.75 15.63 -6.45
C GLY A 386 -22.24 17.03 -6.76
N PRO A 387 -21.28 17.53 -5.96
CA PRO A 387 -20.83 18.92 -6.04
C PRO A 387 -19.97 19.23 -7.27
N ARG A 388 -19.34 18.24 -7.91
CA ARG A 388 -18.50 18.43 -9.12
C ARG A 388 -19.05 17.71 -10.35
N ARG A 389 -18.78 18.29 -11.52
CA ARG A 389 -19.06 17.72 -12.85
C ARG A 389 -17.86 16.87 -13.29
N ILE A 390 -17.69 15.71 -12.67
CA ILE A 390 -16.48 14.91 -12.84
C ILE A 390 -16.36 14.21 -14.21
N TRP A 391 -17.45 14.06 -14.97
CA TRP A 391 -17.37 13.60 -16.36
C TRP A 391 -16.66 14.61 -17.26
N ASP A 392 -16.89 15.90 -17.04
CA ASP A 392 -16.26 16.97 -17.82
C ASP A 392 -14.72 16.90 -17.66
N THR A 393 -14.24 16.50 -16.48
CA THR A 393 -12.81 16.20 -16.22
C THR A 393 -12.35 14.95 -16.95
N VAL A 394 -13.17 13.88 -17.02
CA VAL A 394 -12.87 12.67 -17.80
C VAL A 394 -12.72 13.01 -19.29
N GLU A 395 -13.63 13.79 -19.87
CA GLU A 395 -13.56 14.24 -21.27
C GLU A 395 -12.30 15.06 -21.54
N THR A 396 -12.03 16.06 -20.70
CA THR A 396 -10.84 16.92 -20.81
C THR A 396 -9.55 16.12 -20.69
N THR A 397 -9.52 15.16 -19.76
CA THR A 397 -8.37 14.26 -19.57
C THR A 397 -8.19 13.35 -20.77
N HIS A 398 -9.27 12.81 -21.35
CA HIS A 398 -9.20 11.91 -22.50
C HIS A 398 -8.63 12.62 -23.72
N HIS A 399 -9.11 13.83 -24.02
CA HIS A 399 -8.56 14.64 -25.10
C HIS A 399 -7.09 14.95 -24.86
N LEU A 400 -6.73 15.42 -23.66
CA LEU A 400 -5.34 15.73 -23.33
C LEU A 400 -4.43 14.49 -23.44
N TRP A 401 -4.86 13.35 -22.89
CA TRP A 401 -4.10 12.10 -22.98
C TRP A 401 -3.83 11.71 -24.44
N ARG A 402 -4.82 11.86 -25.32
CA ARG A 402 -4.65 11.62 -26.77
C ARG A 402 -3.71 12.62 -27.42
N ASP A 403 -3.85 13.91 -27.11
CA ASP A 403 -3.01 14.99 -27.66
C ASP A 403 -1.55 14.84 -27.24
N LEU A 404 -1.30 14.31 -26.02
CA LEU A 404 0.03 13.97 -25.52
C LEU A 404 0.60 12.67 -26.11
N GLY A 405 -0.11 12.01 -27.03
CA GLY A 405 0.34 10.77 -27.67
C GLY A 405 0.14 9.53 -26.79
N GLN A 406 -0.87 9.53 -25.93
CA GLN A 406 -1.26 8.41 -25.07
C GLN A 406 -0.11 7.95 -24.14
N PRO A 407 0.47 8.88 -23.35
CA PRO A 407 1.68 8.58 -22.61
C PRO A 407 1.43 7.57 -21.48
N ALA A 408 2.36 6.62 -21.34
CA ALA A 408 2.45 5.78 -20.17
C ALA A 408 3.00 6.56 -18.96
N PRO A 409 2.82 6.08 -17.71
CA PRO A 409 3.25 6.80 -16.52
C PRO A 409 4.76 7.12 -16.46
N ASP A 410 5.62 6.32 -17.10
CA ASP A 410 7.06 6.54 -17.17
C ASP A 410 7.48 7.73 -18.04
N LYS A 411 6.52 8.40 -18.70
CA LYS A 411 6.73 9.67 -19.42
C LYS A 411 6.51 10.90 -18.56
N PHE A 412 6.15 10.69 -17.30
CA PHE A 412 5.99 11.73 -16.31
C PHE A 412 7.14 11.68 -15.30
N GLY A 413 7.31 12.77 -14.58
CA GLY A 413 8.14 12.82 -13.39
C GLY A 413 7.52 13.69 -12.31
N VAL A 414 8.23 13.81 -11.21
CA VAL A 414 7.79 14.56 -10.04
C VAL A 414 8.88 15.55 -9.68
N VAL A 415 8.43 16.71 -9.20
CA VAL A 415 9.25 17.72 -8.56
C VAL A 415 8.58 18.10 -7.25
N ALA A 416 9.36 18.16 -6.17
CA ALA A 416 8.85 18.44 -4.83
C ALA A 416 9.86 19.25 -4.02
N ASN A 417 9.37 20.28 -3.33
CA ASN A 417 10.10 21.05 -2.33
C ASN A 417 9.21 21.27 -1.10
N ASP A 418 9.71 22.04 -0.13
CA ASP A 418 9.05 22.30 1.16
C ASP A 418 7.69 23.03 1.08
N SER A 419 7.27 23.50 -0.11
CA SER A 419 6.05 24.29 -0.27
C SER A 419 5.15 23.86 -1.43
N THR A 420 5.71 23.24 -2.47
CA THR A 420 4.98 22.90 -3.69
C THR A 420 5.47 21.59 -4.26
N GLN A 421 4.55 20.81 -4.80
CA GLN A 421 4.85 19.55 -5.47
C GLN A 421 4.03 19.42 -6.75
N PHE A 422 4.67 18.97 -7.82
CA PHE A 422 4.03 18.81 -9.12
C PHE A 422 4.44 17.51 -9.79
N ALA A 423 3.50 16.89 -10.49
CA ALA A 423 3.85 15.98 -11.58
C ALA A 423 4.06 16.79 -12.87
N TRP A 424 5.05 16.42 -13.67
CA TRP A 424 5.34 17.02 -14.97
C TRP A 424 5.31 15.97 -16.07
N PHE A 425 4.99 16.38 -17.31
CA PHE A 425 5.09 15.55 -18.51
C PHE A 425 6.19 16.06 -19.44
N GLY A 426 7.00 15.16 -20.01
CA GLY A 426 8.08 15.52 -20.94
C GLY A 426 9.40 15.80 -20.23
N ASN A 427 9.57 17.01 -19.70
CA ASN A 427 10.71 17.39 -18.85
C ASN A 427 10.24 18.27 -17.69
N ASP A 428 11.17 18.56 -16.78
CA ASP A 428 10.96 19.42 -15.62
C ASP A 428 10.54 20.84 -16.00
N ASP A 429 11.13 21.42 -17.04
CA ASP A 429 10.78 22.75 -17.58
C ASP A 429 9.47 22.81 -18.39
N SER A 430 8.69 21.71 -18.45
CA SER A 430 7.50 21.68 -19.29
C SER A 430 6.37 22.54 -18.74
N TRP A 431 5.53 23.02 -19.65
CA TRP A 431 4.30 23.76 -19.32
C TRP A 431 3.18 22.85 -18.81
N HIS A 432 3.37 21.53 -18.89
CA HIS A 432 2.43 20.52 -18.42
C HIS A 432 2.77 20.11 -17.00
N ARG A 433 2.29 20.88 -16.03
CA ARG A 433 2.44 20.58 -14.61
C ARG A 433 1.08 20.45 -13.94
N TRP A 434 0.94 19.44 -13.10
CA TRP A 434 -0.24 19.21 -12.27
C TRP A 434 0.19 19.20 -10.80
N PRO A 435 -0.46 19.98 -9.93
CA PRO A 435 -0.14 19.96 -8.51
C PRO A 435 -0.39 18.56 -7.94
N LEU A 436 0.47 18.08 -7.05
CA LEU A 436 0.14 16.92 -6.23
C LEU A 436 -0.73 17.37 -5.04
N PRO A 437 -1.58 16.50 -4.49
CA PRO A 437 -2.35 16.85 -3.30
C PRO A 437 -1.40 17.01 -2.11
N LEU A 438 -1.24 18.24 -1.58
CA LEU A 438 -0.54 18.47 -0.32
C LEU A 438 -1.48 18.04 0.82
N ILE A 439 -1.26 16.85 1.39
CA ILE A 439 -2.14 16.25 2.41
C ILE A 439 -1.49 16.29 3.79
#